data_AF-A0A9Q1FRT0-F1
#
_entry.id   AF-A0A9Q1FRT0-F1
#
_cell.length_a   1.000
_cell.length_b   1.000
_cell.length_c   1.000
_cell.angle_alpha   90.00
_cell.angle_beta   90.00
_cell.angle_gamma   90.00
#
_symmetry.space_group_name_H-M   'P 1'
#
loop_
_entity.id
_entity.type
_entity.pdbx_description
1 polymer ?
#
loop_
_entity_poly.entity_id
_entity_poly.type
_entity_poly.pdbx_seq_one_letter_code
_entity_poly.pdbx_strand_id
1 'polypeptide(L)'
;MTENAVSPDDPWIKQADGVFSDSSFDQNFLAENAGKGMGSSRANSIGSTSASSVPNTDDEDSDYRQETSYKESYKDRRRKAHTQAEQKRRDAIKKGYDDLQSIVPTCQQQSEFTVGSQKISKTTVLQKTIDYIQFLHKEKKKQEEEVSMLRKEVMALKIMKINYEHIVKAHQDNPQQGEDNVSDQVKFRVFQNIMDSLFQSFSASISVSSFRELSACVFSWLEEHCKPQTLREFVVGVLRQLNGQLY
;
A
#
# COMPACT_ATOMS: atom_id res chain seq x y z
N MET A 1 52.47 -8.01 -33.61
CA MET A 1 53.12 -6.78 -33.09
C MET A 1 52.07 -5.70 -33.20
N THR A 2 51.44 -5.18 -32.14
CA THR A 2 51.87 -4.99 -30.75
C THR A 2 50.67 -5.15 -29.82
N GLU A 3 50.92 -5.83 -28.71
CA GLU A 3 50.07 -5.97 -27.53
C GLU A 3 49.96 -4.62 -26.82
N ASN A 4 48.84 -4.35 -26.15
CA ASN A 4 48.81 -3.43 -25.02
C ASN A 4 47.99 -4.04 -23.89
N ALA A 5 48.64 -4.11 -22.74
CA ALA A 5 48.28 -4.87 -21.55
C ALA A 5 47.07 -4.30 -20.80
N VAL A 6 46.23 -5.21 -20.31
CA VAL A 6 45.18 -4.93 -19.31
C VAL A 6 45.82 -4.90 -17.92
N SER A 7 45.61 -3.79 -17.21
CA SER A 7 45.98 -3.61 -15.80
C SER A 7 45.02 -4.38 -14.88
N PRO A 8 45.49 -5.20 -13.93
CA PRO A 8 44.62 -6.05 -13.13
C PRO A 8 44.39 -5.45 -11.74
N ASP A 9 43.43 -4.53 -11.59
CA ASP A 9 42.88 -4.16 -10.27
C ASP A 9 41.51 -3.47 -10.46
N ASP A 10 40.44 -4.27 -10.58
CA ASP A 10 39.07 -3.80 -10.47
C ASP A 10 38.33 -4.66 -9.41
N PRO A 11 37.80 -4.09 -8.31
CA PRO A 11 37.30 -4.86 -7.15
C PRO A 11 36.03 -5.68 -7.43
N TRP A 12 35.43 -5.54 -8.61
CA TRP A 12 34.14 -6.11 -8.95
C TRP A 12 34.20 -7.54 -9.53
N ILE A 13 35.38 -8.06 -9.86
CA ILE A 13 35.57 -9.42 -10.46
C ILE A 13 36.20 -10.40 -9.45
N LYS A 14 35.81 -10.36 -8.18
CA LYS A 14 36.20 -11.37 -7.18
C LYS A 14 35.05 -11.99 -6.39
N GLN A 15 33.81 -11.80 -6.85
CA GLN A 15 32.62 -12.34 -6.18
C GLN A 15 31.82 -13.33 -7.02
N ALA A 16 32.39 -13.85 -8.11
CA ALA A 16 31.68 -14.76 -9.02
C ALA A 16 31.95 -16.25 -8.81
N ASP A 17 33.04 -16.64 -8.12
CA ASP A 17 33.42 -18.06 -8.01
C ASP A 17 33.73 -18.44 -6.56
N GLY A 18 32.71 -18.97 -5.87
CA GLY A 18 32.87 -19.50 -4.52
C GLY A 18 31.57 -19.57 -3.74
N VAL A 19 30.77 -20.60 -4.04
CA VAL A 19 29.97 -21.37 -3.08
C VAL A 19 29.42 -20.56 -1.90
N PHE A 20 28.16 -20.14 -1.96
CA PHE A 20 27.31 -20.20 -0.76
C PHE A 20 25.89 -20.57 -1.16
N SER A 21 25.52 -21.76 -0.73
CA SER A 21 24.15 -22.17 -0.48
C SER A 21 23.43 -21.04 0.27
N ASP A 22 22.52 -20.35 -0.40
CA ASP A 22 21.49 -19.57 0.28
C ASP A 22 20.12 -20.00 -0.22
N SER A 23 19.79 -21.23 0.14
CA SER A 23 18.41 -21.69 0.32
C SER A 23 17.86 -21.22 1.67
N SER A 24 18.13 -19.96 2.07
CA SER A 24 17.74 -19.38 3.35
C SER A 24 17.36 -17.89 3.22
N PHE A 25 16.46 -17.56 2.29
CA PHE A 25 15.59 -16.40 2.49
C PHE A 25 14.17 -16.72 2.00
N ASP A 26 13.21 -16.54 2.91
CA ASP A 26 11.75 -16.67 2.73
C ASP A 26 11.07 -18.04 2.90
N GLN A 27 11.61 -18.94 3.73
CA GLN A 27 10.78 -19.96 4.43
C GLN A 27 10.27 -19.51 5.82
N ASN A 28 10.52 -18.25 6.21
CA ASN A 28 10.19 -17.74 7.55
C ASN A 28 9.10 -16.66 7.61
N PHE A 29 8.37 -16.36 6.52
CA PHE A 29 7.28 -15.37 6.56
C PHE A 29 5.89 -15.93 6.21
N LEU A 30 5.78 -17.24 6.00
CA LEU A 30 4.54 -17.94 5.64
C LEU A 30 4.00 -18.89 6.74
N ALA A 31 4.61 -18.87 7.92
CA ALA A 31 4.20 -19.70 9.06
C ALA A 31 3.95 -18.87 10.32
N GLU A 32 3.08 -17.86 10.24
CA GLU A 32 2.56 -17.19 11.43
C GLU A 32 1.08 -16.85 11.27
N ASN A 33 0.23 -17.88 11.07
CA ASN A 33 -1.18 -17.78 11.46
C ASN A 33 -1.86 -19.14 11.70
N ALA A 34 -1.19 -20.06 12.40
CA ALA A 34 -1.80 -21.32 12.81
C ALA A 34 -1.51 -21.60 14.30
N GLY A 35 -2.47 -21.18 15.13
CA GLY A 35 -2.84 -21.74 16.44
C GLY A 35 -1.77 -22.28 17.39
N LYS A 36 -1.64 -21.63 18.55
CA LYS A 36 -1.51 -22.30 19.86
C LYS A 36 -1.91 -21.34 20.97
N GLY A 37 -3.19 -21.37 21.33
CA GLY A 37 -3.60 -21.06 22.69
C GLY A 37 -3.14 -22.20 23.59
N MET A 38 -2.21 -21.92 24.49
CA MET A 38 -1.90 -22.77 25.62
C MET A 38 -1.52 -21.88 26.80
N GLY A 39 -2.02 -22.27 27.97
CA GLY A 39 -2.25 -21.43 29.12
C GLY A 39 -1.01 -20.73 29.67
N SER A 40 -1.20 -19.46 30.01
CA SER A 40 -0.46 -18.84 31.09
C SER A 40 -1.34 -18.85 32.33
N SER A 41 -1.16 -19.89 33.13
CA SER A 41 -1.59 -19.92 34.52
C SER A 41 -0.89 -18.80 35.27
N ARG A 42 -1.61 -17.72 35.55
CA ARG A 42 -1.22 -16.75 36.57
C ARG A 42 -2.17 -16.91 37.74
N ALA A 43 -1.65 -17.57 38.77
CA ALA A 43 -2.23 -17.59 40.09
C ALA A 43 -2.26 -16.16 40.64
N ASN A 44 -3.45 -15.59 40.78
CA ASN A 44 -3.70 -14.57 41.79
C ASN A 44 -4.48 -15.24 42.91
N SER A 45 -3.74 -15.86 43.82
CA SER A 45 -4.18 -16.12 45.18
C SER A 45 -3.81 -14.90 46.02
N ILE A 46 -4.80 -14.07 46.30
CA ILE A 46 -4.88 -13.21 47.48
C ILE A 46 -6.38 -13.22 47.80
N GLY A 47 -6.83 -14.03 48.74
CA GLY A 47 -6.42 -13.89 50.13
C GLY A 47 -7.43 -12.94 50.74
N SER A 48 -8.49 -13.51 51.30
CA SER A 48 -9.45 -12.83 52.17
C SER A 48 -8.72 -11.93 53.16
N THR A 49 -9.07 -10.64 53.19
CA THR A 49 -8.88 -9.82 54.38
C THR A 49 -10.12 -8.97 54.60
N SER A 50 -10.96 -9.50 55.49
CA SER A 50 -11.71 -8.79 56.51
C SER A 50 -12.56 -7.60 56.10
N ALA A 51 -13.87 -7.84 56.13
CA ALA A 51 -14.81 -6.88 56.65
C ALA A 51 -14.22 -6.20 57.89
N SER A 52 -14.05 -4.88 57.84
CA SER A 52 -13.78 -4.06 59.01
C SER A 52 -15.05 -4.05 59.85
N SER A 53 -15.13 -4.99 60.79
CA SER A 53 -15.95 -4.83 61.98
C SER A 53 -15.38 -3.66 62.77
N VAL A 54 -16.22 -2.67 62.99
CA VAL A 54 -15.96 -1.55 63.91
C VAL A 54 -15.82 -2.16 65.31
N PRO A 55 -14.71 -1.96 66.04
CA PRO A 55 -14.72 -2.20 67.47
C PRO A 55 -15.50 -1.04 68.07
N ASN A 56 -16.74 -1.29 68.49
CA ASN A 56 -17.33 -0.51 69.57
C ASN A 56 -16.55 -0.87 70.83
N THR A 57 -15.51 -0.11 71.13
CA THR A 57 -15.01 0.03 72.49
C THR A 57 -15.95 1.01 73.18
N ASP A 58 -16.99 0.44 73.78
CA ASP A 58 -17.75 1.05 74.86
C ASP A 58 -16.87 0.87 76.10
N ASP A 59 -16.25 1.95 76.59
CA ASP A 59 -15.72 2.04 77.94
C ASP A 59 -15.42 3.52 78.28
N GLU A 60 -16.18 3.97 79.28
CA GLU A 60 -15.85 4.96 80.31
C GLU A 60 -16.06 6.46 80.06
N ASP A 61 -16.68 7.02 81.10
CA ASP A 61 -17.42 8.27 81.22
C ASP A 61 -16.47 9.39 81.68
N SER A 62 -16.12 10.37 80.83
CA SER A 62 -15.67 11.72 81.24
C SER A 62 -15.44 12.67 80.06
N ASP A 63 -15.97 13.89 80.16
CA ASP A 63 -15.81 15.05 79.25
C ASP A 63 -16.46 15.01 77.85
N TYR A 64 -17.79 14.88 77.84
CA TYR A 64 -18.69 14.88 76.67
C TYR A 64 -18.59 16.07 75.68
N ARG A 65 -17.93 17.19 76.02
CA ARG A 65 -17.90 18.39 75.15
C ARG A 65 -16.66 18.57 74.30
N GLN A 66 -15.52 17.98 74.68
CA GLN A 66 -14.27 18.19 73.94
C GLN A 66 -14.04 17.08 72.90
N GLU A 67 -14.41 15.84 73.22
CA GLU A 67 -14.20 14.68 72.34
C GLU A 67 -15.09 14.70 71.08
N THR A 68 -16.29 15.27 71.19
CA THR A 68 -17.23 15.47 70.07
C THR A 68 -16.67 16.43 69.02
N SER A 69 -15.95 17.48 69.43
CA SER A 69 -15.30 18.45 68.53
C SER A 69 -14.14 17.83 67.73
N TYR A 70 -13.30 17.01 68.38
CA TYR A 70 -12.20 16.32 67.71
C TYR A 70 -12.68 15.22 66.73
N LYS A 71 -13.68 14.42 67.13
CA LYS A 71 -14.31 13.43 66.23
C LYS A 71 -15.00 14.11 65.04
N GLU A 72 -15.60 15.28 65.22
CA GLU A 72 -16.20 16.07 64.13
C GLU A 72 -15.15 16.64 63.17
N SER A 73 -14.04 17.16 63.69
CA SER A 73 -12.90 17.65 62.87
C SER A 73 -12.29 16.54 61.99
N TYR A 74 -12.19 15.31 62.52
CA TYR A 74 -11.69 14.17 61.77
C TYR A 74 -12.66 13.74 60.66
N LYS A 75 -13.98 13.69 60.96
CA LYS A 75 -15.02 13.43 59.96
C LYS A 75 -15.04 14.49 58.85
N ASP A 76 -14.86 15.76 59.20
CA ASP A 76 -14.79 16.86 58.24
C ASP A 76 -13.53 16.79 57.37
N ARG A 77 -12.37 16.45 57.94
CA ARG A 77 -11.13 16.19 57.17
C ARG A 77 -11.31 15.04 56.19
N ARG A 78 -11.95 13.95 56.62
CA ARG A 78 -12.27 12.80 55.74
C ARG A 78 -13.22 13.20 54.62
N ARG A 79 -14.26 13.98 54.91
CA ARG A 79 -15.19 14.51 53.89
C ARG A 79 -14.45 15.37 52.87
N LYS A 80 -13.59 16.29 53.30
CA LYS A 80 -12.79 17.16 52.42
C LYS A 80 -11.87 16.35 51.51
N ALA A 81 -11.15 15.37 52.05
CA ALA A 81 -10.28 14.49 51.27
C ALA A 81 -11.08 13.69 50.24
N HIS A 82 -12.25 13.15 50.62
CA HIS A 82 -13.14 12.43 49.71
C HIS A 82 -13.65 13.34 48.58
N THR A 83 -14.09 14.56 48.89
CA THR A 83 -14.51 15.55 47.88
C THR A 83 -13.37 15.91 46.93
N GLN A 84 -12.16 16.11 47.44
CA GLN A 84 -10.99 16.41 46.61
C GLN A 84 -10.63 15.24 45.67
N ALA A 85 -10.66 14.00 46.16
CA ALA A 85 -10.41 12.82 45.35
C ALA A 85 -11.46 12.67 44.22
N GLU A 86 -12.74 12.87 44.54
CA GLU A 86 -13.82 12.82 43.57
C GLU A 86 -13.73 13.96 42.54
N GLN A 87 -13.34 15.17 42.96
CA GLN A 87 -13.11 16.28 42.03
C GLN A 87 -11.97 15.95 41.05
N LYS A 88 -10.84 15.45 41.55
CA LYS A 88 -9.72 15.00 40.70
C LYS A 88 -10.15 13.94 39.69
N ARG A 89 -10.98 12.98 40.12
CA ARG A 89 -11.56 11.96 39.21
C ARG A 89 -12.44 12.61 38.14
N ARG A 90 -13.30 13.56 38.51
CA ARG A 90 -14.17 14.28 37.57
C ARG A 90 -13.40 15.13 36.57
N ASP A 91 -12.33 15.78 37.01
CA ASP A 91 -11.46 16.59 36.17
C ASP A 91 -10.70 15.70 35.16
N ALA A 92 -10.23 14.52 35.58
CA ALA A 92 -9.62 13.55 34.68
C ALA A 92 -10.61 13.04 33.61
N ILE A 93 -11.86 12.75 34.00
CA ILE A 93 -12.92 12.36 33.05
C ILE A 93 -13.22 13.51 32.08
N LYS A 94 -13.34 14.75 32.59
CA LYS A 94 -13.58 15.94 31.77
C LYS A 94 -12.47 16.12 30.73
N LYS A 95 -11.21 15.99 31.15
CA LYS A 95 -10.07 16.03 30.24
C LYS A 95 -10.18 14.95 29.14
N GLY A 96 -10.57 13.72 29.50
CA GLY A 96 -10.80 12.67 28.51
C GLY A 96 -11.86 13.02 27.46
N TYR A 97 -12.93 13.74 27.83
CA TYR A 97 -13.93 14.23 26.86
C TYR A 97 -13.38 15.33 25.94
N ASP A 98 -12.52 16.20 26.47
CA ASP A 98 -11.88 17.26 25.69
C ASP A 98 -10.88 16.64 24.70
N ASP A 99 -10.10 15.64 25.13
CA ASP A 99 -9.19 14.87 24.28
C ASP A 99 -9.96 14.14 23.16
N LEU A 100 -11.06 13.44 23.49
CA LEU A 100 -11.92 12.78 22.49
C LEU A 100 -12.46 13.76 21.44
N GLN A 101 -12.92 14.94 21.86
CA GLN A 101 -13.41 15.96 20.94
C GLN A 101 -12.31 16.47 20.00
N SER A 102 -11.05 16.49 20.45
CA SER A 102 -9.92 16.94 19.66
C SER A 102 -9.39 15.91 18.65
N ILE A 103 -9.61 14.61 18.87
CA ILE A 103 -9.09 13.56 17.98
C ILE A 103 -10.16 12.93 17.08
N VAL A 104 -11.44 13.10 17.41
CA VAL A 104 -12.56 12.58 16.62
C VAL A 104 -13.00 13.65 15.61
N PRO A 105 -12.77 13.47 14.30
CA PRO A 105 -12.98 14.54 13.31
C PRO A 105 -14.42 15.05 13.26
N THR A 106 -15.39 14.17 13.42
CA THR A 106 -16.81 14.53 13.40
C THR A 106 -17.23 15.32 14.65
N CYS A 107 -16.50 15.22 15.76
CA CYS A 107 -16.69 16.08 16.93
C CYS A 107 -16.13 17.48 16.66
N GLN A 108 -14.93 17.57 16.08
CA GLN A 108 -14.29 18.83 15.72
C GLN A 108 -15.14 19.64 14.73
N GLN A 109 -15.57 19.01 13.63
CA GLN A 109 -16.39 19.65 12.60
C GLN A 109 -17.70 20.23 13.16
N GLN A 110 -18.34 19.51 14.09
CA GLN A 110 -19.59 19.98 14.69
C GLN A 110 -19.34 21.19 15.60
N SER A 111 -18.23 21.21 16.34
CA SER A 111 -17.86 22.36 17.18
C SER A 111 -17.49 23.60 16.35
N GLU A 112 -16.95 23.42 15.15
CA GLU A 112 -16.54 24.50 14.25
C GLU A 112 -17.74 25.11 13.50
N PHE A 113 -18.74 24.29 13.15
CA PHE A 113 -19.92 24.73 12.41
C PHE A 113 -21.02 25.34 13.30
N THR A 114 -21.07 24.98 14.59
CA THR A 114 -22.01 25.62 15.52
C THR A 114 -21.47 26.98 15.95
N VAL A 115 -21.88 28.03 15.25
CA VAL A 115 -21.65 29.43 15.63
C VAL A 115 -22.50 29.73 16.87
N GLY A 116 -21.96 29.44 18.05
CA GLY A 116 -22.62 29.64 19.34
C GLY A 116 -22.14 28.58 20.34
N SER A 117 -22.02 28.95 21.62
CA SER A 117 -21.39 28.17 22.69
C SER A 117 -22.06 26.84 23.07
N GLN A 118 -22.83 26.23 22.17
CA GLN A 118 -23.46 24.91 22.31
C GLN A 118 -22.39 23.82 22.24
N LYS A 119 -21.91 23.41 23.42
CA LYS A 119 -20.98 22.28 23.56
C LYS A 119 -21.67 20.98 23.15
N ILE A 120 -20.98 20.16 22.37
CA ILE A 120 -21.44 18.82 22.00
C ILE A 120 -21.76 17.99 23.26
N SER A 121 -22.86 17.23 23.24
CA SER A 121 -23.27 16.45 24.41
C SER A 121 -22.31 15.28 24.67
N LYS A 122 -22.15 14.89 25.94
CA LYS A 122 -21.29 13.75 26.33
C LYS A 122 -21.69 12.46 25.59
N THR A 123 -22.99 12.17 25.51
CA THR A 123 -23.51 11.00 24.80
C THR A 123 -23.15 11.07 23.31
N THR A 124 -23.26 12.24 22.69
CA THR A 124 -22.88 12.41 21.27
C THR A 124 -21.39 12.21 21.05
N VAL A 125 -20.53 12.74 21.92
CA VAL A 125 -19.06 12.52 21.84
C VAL A 125 -18.75 11.03 21.90
N LEU A 126 -19.35 10.30 22.84
CA LEU A 126 -19.14 8.86 22.97
C LEU A 126 -19.62 8.10 21.72
N GLN A 127 -20.82 8.41 21.21
CA GLN A 127 -21.33 7.75 20.01
C GLN A 127 -20.43 7.99 18.80
N LYS A 128 -20.06 9.25 18.54
CA LYS A 128 -19.14 9.61 17.45
C LYS A 128 -17.77 8.94 17.58
N THR A 129 -17.30 8.76 18.82
CA THR A 129 -16.05 8.04 19.09
C THR A 129 -16.18 6.56 18.74
N ILE A 130 -17.30 5.91 19.10
CA ILE A 130 -17.56 4.50 18.74
C ILE A 130 -17.58 4.35 17.22
N ASP A 131 -18.33 5.21 16.53
CA ASP A 131 -18.43 5.18 15.06
C ASP A 131 -17.05 5.39 14.42
N TYR A 132 -16.23 6.29 14.98
CA TYR A 132 -14.88 6.54 14.50
C TYR A 132 -13.93 5.36 14.73
N ILE A 133 -14.00 4.67 15.88
CA ILE A 133 -13.24 3.44 16.12
C ILE A 133 -13.62 2.36 15.11
N GLN A 134 -14.91 2.18 14.83
CA GLN A 134 -15.39 1.21 13.83
C GLN A 134 -14.89 1.57 12.43
N PHE A 135 -14.93 2.85 12.08
CA PHE A 135 -14.35 3.37 10.83
C PHE A 135 -12.86 3.08 10.74
N LEU A 136 -12.08 3.37 11.79
CA LEU A 136 -10.64 3.10 11.82
C LEU A 136 -10.32 1.61 11.68
N HIS A 137 -11.11 0.72 12.29
CA HIS A 137 -10.95 -0.73 12.10
C HIS A 137 -11.20 -1.14 10.65
N LYS A 138 -12.24 -0.60 10.02
CA LYS A 138 -12.55 -0.87 8.61
C LYS A 138 -11.44 -0.36 7.68
N GLU A 139 -10.96 0.86 7.91
CA GLU A 139 -9.92 1.47 7.06
C GLU A 139 -8.58 0.77 7.24
N LYS A 140 -8.23 0.40 8.49
CA LYS A 140 -7.04 -0.43 8.77
C LYS A 140 -7.10 -1.75 8.00
N LYS A 141 -8.23 -2.47 8.09
CA LYS A 141 -8.39 -3.75 7.37
C LYS A 141 -8.25 -3.58 5.85
N LYS A 142 -8.86 -2.53 5.29
CA LYS A 142 -8.74 -2.20 3.86
C LYS A 142 -7.29 -1.95 3.46
N GLN A 143 -6.54 -1.17 4.24
CA GLN A 143 -5.12 -0.90 3.99
C GLN A 143 -4.27 -2.18 4.09
N GLU A 144 -4.55 -3.06 5.05
CA GLU A 144 -3.87 -4.35 5.18
C GLU A 144 -4.12 -5.27 3.96
N GLU A 145 -5.35 -5.29 3.43
CA GLU A 145 -5.70 -6.02 2.22
C GLU A 145 -5.00 -5.46 0.97
N GLU A 146 -4.95 -4.13 0.84
CA GLU A 146 -4.25 -3.45 -0.26
C GLU A 146 -2.74 -3.71 -0.24
N VAL A 147 -2.10 -3.64 0.93
CA VAL A 147 -0.68 -3.99 1.10
C VAL A 147 -0.43 -5.45 0.73
N SER A 148 -1.32 -6.37 1.11
CA SER A 148 -1.23 -7.79 0.74
C SER A 148 -1.33 -7.98 -0.79
N MET A 149 -2.23 -7.26 -1.45
CA MET A 149 -2.39 -7.29 -2.89
C MET A 149 -1.15 -6.75 -3.62
N LEU A 150 -0.66 -5.57 -3.24
CA LEU A 150 0.54 -4.97 -3.83
C LEU A 150 1.77 -5.85 -3.67
N ARG A 151 1.92 -6.53 -2.52
CA ARG A 151 3.02 -7.50 -2.32
C ARG A 151 2.94 -8.67 -3.30
N LYS A 152 1.74 -9.19 -3.58
CA LYS A 152 1.55 -10.26 -4.58
C LYS A 152 1.88 -9.78 -5.99
N GLU A 153 1.48 -8.56 -6.33
CA GLU A 153 1.79 -7.96 -7.64
C GLU A 153 3.30 -7.77 -7.82
N VAL A 154 3.99 -7.23 -6.81
CA VAL A 154 5.45 -7.10 -6.82
C VAL A 154 6.12 -8.47 -7.01
N MET A 155 5.63 -9.51 -6.35
CA MET A 155 6.15 -10.88 -6.53
C MET A 155 5.92 -11.38 -7.95
N ALA A 156 4.73 -11.20 -8.52
CA ALA A 156 4.43 -11.59 -9.89
C ALA A 156 5.34 -10.85 -10.90
N LEU A 157 5.52 -9.54 -10.72
CA LEU A 157 6.41 -8.74 -11.56
C LEU A 157 7.88 -9.18 -11.45
N LYS A 158 8.34 -9.52 -10.25
CA LYS A 158 9.69 -10.09 -10.05
C LYS A 158 9.85 -11.42 -10.80
N ILE A 159 8.85 -12.31 -10.75
CA ILE A 159 8.87 -13.58 -11.49
C ILE A 159 8.92 -13.31 -13.00
N MET A 160 8.10 -12.39 -13.51
CA MET A 160 8.12 -12.01 -14.93
C MET A 160 9.47 -11.44 -15.33
N LYS A 161 10.05 -10.54 -14.53
CA LYS A 161 11.39 -9.98 -14.78
C LYS A 161 12.43 -11.08 -14.91
N ILE A 162 12.49 -12.00 -13.94
CA ILE A 162 13.44 -13.13 -13.97
C ILE A 162 13.21 -13.99 -15.22
N ASN A 163 11.96 -14.24 -15.60
CA ASN A 163 11.64 -15.00 -16.81
C ASN A 163 12.16 -14.31 -18.08
N TYR A 164 11.95 -13.00 -18.22
CA TYR A 164 12.49 -12.24 -19.34
C TYR A 164 14.02 -12.18 -19.34
N GLU A 165 14.66 -12.02 -18.18
CA GLU A 165 16.12 -12.07 -18.05
C GLU A 165 16.67 -13.42 -18.50
N HIS A 166 16.01 -14.53 -18.15
CA HIS A 166 16.38 -15.85 -18.64
C HIS A 166 16.21 -16.00 -20.16
N ILE A 167 15.11 -15.48 -20.74
CA ILE A 167 14.90 -15.52 -22.20
C ILE A 167 15.98 -14.72 -22.93
N VAL A 168 16.30 -13.52 -22.45
CA VAL A 168 17.34 -12.65 -23.02
C VAL A 168 18.70 -13.34 -22.95
N LYS A 169 19.05 -13.91 -21.79
CA LYS A 169 20.32 -14.63 -21.61
C LYS A 169 20.41 -15.84 -22.53
N ALA A 170 19.35 -16.65 -22.65
CA ALA A 170 19.32 -17.79 -23.56
C ALA A 170 19.46 -17.37 -25.04
N HIS A 171 18.95 -16.20 -25.42
CA HIS A 171 19.15 -15.63 -26.75
C HIS A 171 20.57 -15.09 -26.97
N GLN A 172 21.23 -14.51 -25.95
CA GLN A 172 22.63 -14.09 -26.03
C GLN A 172 23.60 -15.28 -26.07
N ASP A 173 23.33 -16.33 -25.30
CA ASP A 173 24.13 -17.55 -25.25
C ASP A 173 23.97 -18.42 -26.52
N ASN A 174 23.03 -18.08 -27.40
CA ASN A 174 22.82 -18.69 -28.71
C ASN A 174 22.99 -17.66 -29.87
N PRO A 175 24.22 -17.21 -30.16
CA PRO A 175 24.49 -16.16 -31.15
C PRO A 175 24.05 -16.50 -32.59
N GLN A 176 23.74 -17.76 -32.90
CA GLN A 176 23.29 -18.18 -34.23
C GLN A 176 21.81 -17.86 -34.56
N GLN A 177 21.03 -17.32 -33.62
CA GLN A 177 19.62 -16.96 -33.91
C GLN A 177 19.34 -15.45 -34.01
N GLY A 178 20.35 -14.58 -33.88
CA GLY A 178 20.14 -13.12 -33.80
C GLY A 178 20.98 -12.26 -34.75
N GLU A 179 22.17 -12.70 -35.16
CA GLU A 179 23.01 -11.92 -36.08
C GLU A 179 22.83 -12.37 -37.54
N ASP A 180 22.41 -11.43 -38.39
CA ASP A 180 22.68 -11.40 -39.83
C ASP A 180 22.03 -12.43 -40.78
N ASN A 181 20.74 -12.77 -40.62
CA ASN A 181 20.02 -13.32 -41.78
C ASN A 181 19.67 -12.25 -42.84
N VAL A 182 19.62 -10.97 -42.46
CA VAL A 182 19.25 -9.87 -43.35
C VAL A 182 19.96 -8.59 -42.90
N SER A 183 20.87 -8.05 -43.74
CA SER A 183 21.56 -6.78 -43.49
C SER A 183 20.55 -5.63 -43.25
N ASP A 184 20.90 -4.67 -42.39
CA ASP A 184 20.08 -3.47 -42.15
C ASP A 184 19.77 -2.69 -43.44
N GLN A 185 20.64 -2.78 -44.44
CA GLN A 185 20.38 -2.20 -45.76
C GLN A 185 19.18 -2.87 -46.46
N VAL A 186 19.02 -4.18 -46.32
CA VAL A 186 17.89 -4.93 -46.88
C VAL A 186 16.62 -4.65 -46.07
N LYS A 187 16.71 -4.55 -44.74
CA LYS A 187 15.57 -4.13 -43.90
C LYS A 187 15.07 -2.73 -44.29
N PHE A 188 15.99 -1.79 -44.50
CA PHE A 188 15.66 -0.44 -44.93
C PHE A 188 15.03 -0.42 -46.34
N ARG A 189 15.58 -1.20 -47.28
CA ARG A 189 14.99 -1.38 -48.63
C ARG A 189 13.56 -1.92 -48.54
N VAL A 190 13.31 -2.94 -47.73
CA VAL A 190 11.96 -3.51 -47.54
C VAL A 190 11.02 -2.45 -46.99
N PHE A 191 11.41 -1.75 -45.92
CA PHE A 191 10.60 -0.70 -45.33
C PHE A 191 10.26 0.41 -46.34
N GLN A 192 11.27 0.87 -47.09
CA GLN A 192 11.10 1.90 -48.10
C GLN A 192 10.08 1.47 -49.16
N ASN A 193 10.19 0.24 -49.70
CA ASN A 193 9.25 -0.25 -50.70
C ASN A 193 7.81 -0.37 -50.16
N ILE A 194 7.65 -0.78 -48.90
CA ILE A 194 6.33 -0.83 -48.26
C ILE A 194 5.74 0.58 -48.16
N MET A 195 6.52 1.55 -47.68
CA MET A 195 6.08 2.94 -47.52
C MET A 195 5.77 3.60 -48.87
N ASP A 196 6.63 3.40 -49.88
CA ASP A 196 6.43 3.93 -51.23
C ASP A 196 5.14 3.36 -51.86
N SER A 197 4.91 2.06 -51.69
CA SER A 197 3.71 1.41 -52.22
C SER A 197 2.43 1.86 -51.50
N LEU A 198 2.48 2.05 -50.17
CA LEU A 198 1.35 2.61 -49.41
C LEU A 198 1.08 4.06 -49.79
N PHE A 199 2.13 4.86 -50.02
CA PHE A 199 1.99 6.24 -50.44
C PHE A 199 1.39 6.35 -51.85
N GLN A 200 1.78 5.46 -52.77
CA GLN A 200 1.18 5.39 -54.10
C GLN A 200 -0.31 5.03 -54.05
N SER A 201 -0.70 4.04 -53.23
CA SER A 201 -2.12 3.70 -53.07
C SER A 201 -2.91 4.85 -52.44
N PHE A 202 -2.34 5.53 -51.44
CA PHE A 202 -2.91 6.72 -50.86
C PHE A 202 -3.12 7.82 -51.92
N SER A 203 -2.07 8.14 -52.69
CA SER A 203 -2.10 9.18 -53.71
C SER A 203 -3.12 8.88 -54.83
N ALA A 204 -3.37 7.61 -55.13
CA ALA A 204 -4.38 7.20 -56.11
C ALA A 204 -5.81 7.28 -55.56
N SER A 205 -5.98 7.10 -54.24
CA SER A 205 -7.29 7.09 -53.58
C SER A 205 -7.75 8.46 -53.10
N ILE A 206 -6.87 9.45 -52.99
CA ILE A 206 -7.23 10.79 -52.51
C ILE A 206 -7.69 11.73 -53.64
N SER A 207 -8.76 12.47 -53.36
CA SER A 207 -9.19 13.64 -54.13
C SER A 207 -9.14 14.88 -53.24
N VAL A 208 -8.57 15.97 -53.76
CA VAL A 208 -8.40 17.26 -53.03
C VAL A 208 -9.42 18.32 -53.45
N SER A 209 -10.52 17.90 -54.07
CA SER A 209 -11.54 18.80 -54.62
C SER A 209 -12.38 19.52 -53.54
N SER A 210 -12.51 18.96 -52.34
CA SER A 210 -13.11 19.61 -51.17
C SER A 210 -12.68 18.93 -49.86
N PHE A 211 -12.77 19.61 -48.71
CA PHE A 211 -12.46 19.01 -47.41
C PHE A 211 -13.32 17.78 -47.10
N ARG A 212 -14.60 17.82 -47.48
CA ARG A 212 -15.54 16.72 -47.27
C ARG A 212 -15.12 15.48 -48.07
N GLU A 213 -14.79 15.68 -49.34
CA GLU A 213 -14.35 14.61 -50.24
C GLU A 213 -12.98 14.06 -49.82
N LEU A 214 -12.04 14.93 -49.47
CA LEU A 214 -10.74 14.53 -48.93
C LEU A 214 -10.91 13.67 -47.67
N SER A 215 -11.72 14.11 -46.71
CA SER A 215 -11.96 13.35 -45.48
C SER A 215 -12.57 11.98 -45.76
N ALA A 216 -13.53 11.90 -46.69
CA ALA A 216 -14.15 10.63 -47.08
C ALA A 216 -13.15 9.69 -47.77
N CYS A 217 -12.35 10.19 -48.73
CA CYS A 217 -11.31 9.43 -49.41
C CYS A 217 -10.25 8.87 -48.43
N VAL A 218 -9.81 9.69 -47.46
CA VAL A 218 -8.82 9.25 -46.46
C VAL A 218 -9.39 8.16 -45.55
N PHE A 219 -10.63 8.30 -45.08
CA PHE A 219 -11.28 7.26 -44.27
C PHE A 219 -11.45 5.96 -45.04
N SER A 220 -11.95 6.03 -46.28
CA SER A 220 -12.10 4.85 -47.13
C SER A 220 -10.75 4.16 -47.40
N TRP A 221 -9.69 4.91 -47.69
CA TRP A 221 -8.36 4.35 -47.89
C TRP A 221 -7.81 3.68 -46.63
N LEU A 222 -7.95 4.30 -45.45
CA LEU A 222 -7.53 3.72 -44.17
C LEU A 222 -8.25 2.39 -43.88
N GLU A 223 -9.56 2.35 -44.08
CA GLU A 223 -10.36 1.15 -43.84
C GLU A 223 -10.06 0.01 -44.81
N GLU A 224 -9.66 0.33 -46.03
CA GLU A 224 -9.35 -0.65 -47.05
C GLU A 224 -7.91 -1.17 -46.92
N HIS A 225 -6.92 -0.28 -46.71
CA HIS A 225 -5.50 -0.62 -46.83
C HIS A 225 -4.74 -0.73 -45.50
N CYS A 226 -5.21 -0.10 -44.42
CA CYS A 226 -4.47 -0.04 -43.14
C CYS A 226 -4.98 -0.98 -42.05
N LYS A 227 -5.91 -1.90 -42.36
CA LYS A 227 -6.33 -2.95 -41.43
C LYS A 227 -5.19 -3.95 -41.20
N PRO A 228 -5.02 -4.52 -39.99
CA PRO A 228 -3.90 -5.41 -39.68
C PRO A 228 -3.75 -6.61 -40.64
N GLN A 229 -4.86 -7.16 -41.13
CA GLN A 229 -4.82 -8.26 -42.09
C GLN A 229 -4.41 -7.80 -43.49
N THR A 230 -5.06 -6.75 -44.03
CA THR A 230 -4.70 -6.20 -45.34
C THR A 230 -3.24 -5.73 -45.38
N LEU A 231 -2.77 -5.09 -44.31
CA LEU A 231 -1.38 -4.63 -44.22
C LEU A 231 -0.39 -5.80 -44.21
N ARG A 232 -0.72 -6.92 -43.55
CA ARG A 232 0.09 -8.14 -43.61
C ARG A 232 0.14 -8.70 -45.03
N GLU A 233 -1.00 -8.83 -45.70
CA GLU A 233 -1.07 -9.31 -47.08
C GLU A 233 -0.30 -8.40 -48.04
N PHE A 234 -0.44 -7.09 -47.86
CA PHE A 234 0.27 -6.06 -48.63
C PHE A 234 1.79 -6.18 -48.47
N VAL A 235 2.28 -6.26 -47.22
CA VAL A 235 3.71 -6.43 -46.92
C VAL A 235 4.25 -7.72 -47.51
N VAL A 236 3.51 -8.84 -47.40
CA VAL A 236 3.90 -10.10 -48.04
C VAL A 236 3.94 -9.97 -49.57
N GLY A 237 3.02 -9.22 -50.17
CA GLY A 237 3.02 -8.90 -51.60
C GLY A 237 4.28 -8.15 -52.03
N VAL A 238 4.65 -7.09 -51.30
CA VAL A 238 5.87 -6.30 -51.55
C VAL A 238 7.13 -7.17 -51.38
N LEU A 239 7.17 -8.00 -50.34
CA LEU A 239 8.29 -8.93 -50.11
C LEU A 239 8.43 -9.96 -51.23
N ARG A 240 7.32 -10.48 -51.77
CA ARG A 240 7.33 -11.41 -52.93
C ARG A 240 7.83 -10.72 -54.20
N GLN A 241 7.44 -9.47 -54.45
CA GLN A 241 7.92 -8.70 -55.60
C GLN A 241 9.43 -8.44 -55.51
N LEU A 242 9.93 -8.09 -54.32
CA LEU A 242 11.36 -7.90 -54.10
C LEU A 242 12.16 -9.20 -54.31
N ASN A 243 11.62 -10.34 -53.88
CA ASN A 243 12.25 -11.63 -54.12
C ASN A 243 12.27 -12.02 -55.62
N GLY A 244 11.26 -11.62 -56.39
CA GLY A 244 11.19 -11.85 -57.84
C GLY A 244 12.06 -10.91 -58.68
N GLN A 245 12.62 -9.83 -58.11
CA GLN A 245 13.57 -8.93 -58.77
C GLN A 245 15.04 -9.33 -58.53
N LEU A 246 15.28 -10.24 -57.58
CA LEU A 246 16.59 -10.74 -57.18
C LEU A 246 17.00 -12.04 -57.91
N TYR A 247 16.16 -12.53 -58.83
CA TYR A 247 16.38 -13.67 -59.73
C TYR A 247 15.95 -13.31 -61.16
#